data_AF-A0A087DGP3-F1
#
_entry.id   AF-A0A087DGP3-F1
#
_cell.length_a   1.000
_cell.length_b   1.000
_cell.length_c   1.000
_cell.angle_alpha   90.00
_cell.angle_beta   90.00
_cell.angle_gamma   90.00
#
_symmetry.space_group_name_H-M   'P 1'
#
loop_
_entity.id
_entity.type
_entity.pdbx_description
1 polymer ?
#
loop_
_entity_poly.entity_id
_entity_poly.type
_entity_poly.pdbx_seq_one_letter_code
_entity_poly.pdbx_strand_id
1 'polypeptide(L)'
;MPPGMAMANRWVCWKKVVRGDGTSKMPVTCDGSPASSTDPATWTALVSAESSDMGDGLGFALGGGFACIDLDHCYDERNHLAGWAKMLIAPVADSTWIEISPSGDGLHIWGRCAERTGLKVRNDLGMNVEAYSQGRYMTYTGRRFRKSPAKLADLTFLFDVIARLD
;
A
#
# COMPACT_ATOMS: atom_id res chain seq x y z
N MET A 1 5.47 10.78 5.45
CA MET A 1 6.21 9.62 4.96
C MET A 1 7.18 9.12 6.01
N PRO A 2 7.31 7.81 6.23
CA PRO A 2 8.40 7.21 7.02
C PRO A 2 9.78 7.45 6.38
N PRO A 3 10.81 7.88 7.14
CA PRO A 3 12.14 8.16 6.60
C PRO A 3 12.78 6.99 5.84
N GLY A 4 12.58 5.76 6.34
CA GLY A 4 13.12 4.56 5.68
C GLY A 4 12.56 4.32 4.28
N MET A 5 11.32 4.76 3.99
CA MET A 5 10.78 4.70 2.62
C MET A 5 11.36 5.82 1.75
N ALA A 6 11.44 7.03 2.29
CA ALA A 6 11.97 8.19 1.55
C ALA A 6 13.40 7.97 1.04
N MET A 7 14.23 7.30 1.84
CA MET A 7 15.63 7.00 1.52
C MET A 7 15.83 5.75 0.65
N ALA A 8 14.79 4.96 0.41
CA ALA A 8 14.91 3.74 -0.38
C ALA A 8 14.75 4.03 -1.88
N ASN A 9 15.65 3.49 -2.72
CA ASN A 9 15.52 3.53 -4.18
C ASN A 9 14.53 2.47 -4.68
N ARG A 10 13.27 2.62 -4.27
CA ARG A 10 12.17 1.67 -4.52
C ARG A 10 10.93 2.36 -5.11
N TRP A 11 11.09 3.60 -5.57
CA TRP A 11 9.99 4.42 -6.07
C TRP A 11 9.76 4.18 -7.55
N VAL A 12 8.48 4.21 -7.93
CA VAL A 12 7.99 4.21 -9.30
C VAL A 12 6.91 5.27 -9.42
N CYS A 13 6.57 5.65 -10.64
CA CYS A 13 5.29 6.31 -10.89
C CYS A 13 4.23 5.23 -11.18
N TRP A 14 2.94 5.59 -11.17
CA TRP A 14 1.89 4.72 -11.69
C TRP A 14 0.93 5.50 -12.56
N LYS A 15 0.35 4.85 -13.57
CA LYS A 15 -0.70 5.42 -14.42
C LYS A 15 -1.97 4.59 -14.37
N LYS A 16 -3.10 5.26 -14.42
CA LYS A 16 -4.43 4.68 -14.57
C LYS A 16 -4.56 4.15 -15.99
N VAL A 17 -4.84 2.86 -16.11
CA VAL A 17 -5.08 2.18 -17.38
C VAL A 17 -6.47 1.57 -17.32
N VAL A 18 -7.34 2.00 -18.23
CA VAL A 18 -8.66 1.38 -18.42
C VAL A 18 -8.47 0.15 -19.30
N ARG A 19 -8.99 -0.98 -18.83
CA ARG A 19 -9.06 -2.28 -19.53
C ARG A 19 -10.52 -2.71 -19.59
N GLY A 20 -10.84 -3.69 -20.45
CA GLY A 20 -12.23 -4.12 -20.68
C GLY A 20 -12.98 -4.58 -19.42
N ASP A 21 -12.26 -4.98 -18.37
CA ASP A 21 -12.79 -5.47 -17.09
C ASP A 21 -12.62 -4.48 -15.93
N GLY A 22 -12.09 -3.28 -16.16
CA GLY A 22 -11.96 -2.26 -15.12
C GLY A 22 -10.78 -1.31 -15.27
N THR A 23 -10.35 -0.74 -14.15
CA THR A 23 -9.26 0.23 -14.11
C THR A 23 -8.11 -0.31 -13.27
N SER A 24 -6.93 -0.41 -13.86
CA SER A 24 -5.69 -0.78 -13.17
C SER A 24 -4.81 0.44 -12.95
N LYS A 25 -4.03 0.43 -11.86
CA LYS A 25 -2.94 1.37 -11.63
C LYS A 25 -1.66 0.64 -12.03
N MET A 26 -1.12 0.94 -13.20
CA MET A 26 0.05 0.26 -13.75
C MET A 26 1.33 1.01 -13.36
N PRO A 27 2.32 0.35 -12.75
CA PRO A 27 3.57 1.01 -12.40
C PRO A 27 4.36 1.34 -13.67
N VAL A 28 4.99 2.51 -13.67
CA VAL A 28 5.82 3.02 -14.77
C VAL A 28 7.08 3.68 -14.23
N THR A 29 8.14 3.62 -15.01
CA THR A 29 9.39 4.38 -14.79
C THR A 29 9.17 5.87 -15.05
N CYS A 30 10.15 6.70 -14.70
CA CYS A 30 10.07 8.15 -14.91
C CYS A 30 10.06 8.60 -16.38
N ASP A 31 10.35 7.70 -17.32
CA ASP A 31 10.22 7.91 -18.76
C ASP A 31 8.91 7.32 -19.33
N GLY A 32 8.02 6.79 -18.48
CA GLY A 32 6.70 6.29 -18.83
C GLY A 32 6.65 4.84 -19.32
N SER A 33 7.80 4.16 -19.42
CA SER A 33 7.87 2.73 -19.73
C SER A 33 7.32 1.88 -18.56
N PRO A 34 6.87 0.63 -18.80
CA PRO A 34 6.40 -0.23 -17.70
C PRO A 34 7.51 -0.50 -16.68
N ALA A 35 7.20 -0.34 -15.39
CA ALA A 35 8.10 -0.73 -14.31
C ALA A 35 7.70 -2.10 -13.74
N SER A 36 8.68 -2.83 -13.21
CA SER A 36 8.46 -4.11 -12.54
C SER A 36 8.24 -3.90 -11.04
N SER A 37 7.46 -4.77 -10.40
CA SER A 37 7.36 -4.80 -8.92
C SER A 37 8.50 -5.57 -8.25
N THR A 38 9.36 -6.25 -9.02
CA THR A 38 10.42 -7.13 -8.51
C THR A 38 11.80 -6.87 -9.10
N ASP A 39 11.93 -6.00 -10.10
CA ASP A 39 13.21 -5.63 -10.71
C ASP A 39 13.65 -4.22 -10.27
N PRO A 40 14.67 -4.12 -9.39
CA PRO A 40 15.20 -2.85 -8.92
C PRO A 40 15.73 -1.93 -10.02
N ALA A 41 16.11 -2.47 -11.19
CA ALA A 41 16.57 -1.65 -12.31
C ALA A 41 15.47 -0.72 -12.88
N THR A 42 14.21 -1.04 -12.58
CA THR A 42 13.05 -0.23 -13.00
C THR A 42 12.55 0.72 -11.91
N TRP A 43 13.22 0.77 -10.76
CA TRP A 43 12.89 1.67 -9.66
C TRP A 43 13.84 2.87 -9.63
N THR A 44 13.45 3.89 -8.86
CA THR A 44 14.24 5.11 -8.73
C THR A 44 14.19 5.66 -7.31
N ALA A 45 14.93 6.75 -7.08
CA ALA A 45 14.87 7.54 -5.87
C ALA A 45 13.56 8.36 -5.80
N LEU A 46 13.09 8.68 -4.59
CA LEU A 46 11.87 9.45 -4.38
C LEU A 46 11.86 10.76 -5.18
N VAL A 47 12.94 11.53 -5.09
CA VAL A 47 13.05 12.84 -5.75
C VAL A 47 12.86 12.75 -7.27
N SER A 48 13.35 11.67 -7.89
CA SER A 48 13.20 11.44 -9.33
C SER A 48 11.76 11.08 -9.69
N ALA A 49 11.09 10.26 -8.87
CA ALA A 49 9.68 9.93 -9.07
C ALA A 49 8.77 11.15 -8.85
N GLU A 50 9.05 11.97 -7.82
CA GLU A 50 8.30 13.21 -7.53
C GLU A 50 8.47 14.28 -8.61
N SER A 51 9.64 14.34 -9.24
CA SER A 51 9.94 15.31 -10.30
C SER A 51 9.51 14.83 -11.69
N SER A 52 8.95 13.62 -11.80
CA SER A 52 8.52 13.06 -13.08
C SER A 52 7.13 13.55 -13.44
N ASP A 53 6.96 14.00 -14.69
CA ASP A 53 5.65 14.30 -15.27
C ASP A 53 4.92 13.03 -15.76
N MET A 54 5.47 11.84 -15.51
CA MET A 54 4.88 10.57 -15.92
C MET A 54 3.96 9.98 -14.86
N GLY A 55 2.79 9.53 -15.31
CA GLY A 55 1.80 8.87 -14.46
C GLY A 55 0.90 9.82 -13.67
N ASP A 56 0.02 9.23 -12.87
CA ASP A 56 -0.99 9.89 -12.05
C ASP A 56 -0.59 9.96 -10.57
N GLY A 57 0.54 9.37 -10.19
CA GLY A 57 1.05 9.42 -8.82
C GLY A 57 2.21 8.48 -8.55
N LEU A 58 2.59 8.40 -7.26
CA LEU A 58 3.73 7.61 -6.79
C LEU A 58 3.34 6.20 -6.41
N GLY A 59 4.27 5.27 -6.60
CA GLY A 59 4.20 3.90 -6.11
C GLY A 59 5.52 3.48 -5.46
N PHE A 60 5.46 2.44 -4.64
CA PHE A 60 6.61 1.93 -3.91
C PHE A 60 6.66 0.40 -4.00
N ALA A 61 7.79 -0.16 -4.43
CA ALA A 61 7.98 -1.61 -4.54
C ALA A 61 8.27 -2.26 -3.17
N LEU A 62 7.51 -3.30 -2.83
CA LEU A 62 7.63 -4.06 -1.58
C LEU A 62 8.77 -5.09 -1.63
N GLY A 63 9.07 -5.71 -0.49
CA GLY A 63 10.23 -6.60 -0.33
C GLY A 63 11.37 -5.96 0.47
N GLY A 64 12.42 -6.71 0.75
CA GLY A 64 13.55 -6.23 1.57
C GLY A 64 13.10 -5.72 2.94
N GLY A 65 12.07 -6.35 3.50
CA GLY A 65 11.47 -5.98 4.78
C GLY A 65 10.46 -4.83 4.72
N PHE A 66 10.11 -4.26 3.56
CA PHE A 66 8.97 -3.33 3.43
C PHE A 66 7.69 -4.08 3.10
N ALA A 67 6.63 -3.82 3.86
CA ALA A 67 5.34 -4.45 3.70
C ALA A 67 4.20 -3.43 3.75
N CYS A 68 3.06 -3.82 3.18
CA CYS A 68 1.84 -3.04 3.21
C CYS A 68 0.63 -3.96 3.31
N ILE A 69 -0.34 -3.56 4.13
CA ILE A 69 -1.68 -4.14 4.19
C ILE A 69 -2.64 -3.13 3.57
N ASP A 70 -3.37 -3.54 2.55
CA ASP A 70 -4.38 -2.76 1.85
C ASP A 70 -5.76 -3.13 2.37
N LEU A 71 -6.49 -2.11 2.84
CA LEU A 71 -7.88 -2.22 3.28
C LEU A 71 -8.77 -1.53 2.25
N ASP A 72 -9.34 -2.31 1.34
CA ASP A 72 -10.17 -1.80 0.25
C ASP A 72 -11.60 -1.52 0.73
N HIS A 73 -12.19 -0.42 0.27
CA HIS A 73 -13.58 -0.03 0.54
C HIS A 73 -13.95 -0.15 2.03
N CYS A 74 -13.06 0.34 2.90
CA CYS A 74 -13.10 0.09 4.34
C CYS A 74 -14.03 1.03 5.13
N TYR A 75 -14.90 1.76 4.44
CA TYR A 75 -15.92 2.64 5.02
C TYR A 75 -17.33 2.08 4.74
N ASP A 76 -18.23 2.22 5.70
CA ASP A 76 -19.64 1.86 5.57
C ASP A 76 -20.46 2.95 4.83
N GLU A 77 -21.74 2.66 4.58
CA GLU A 77 -22.67 3.58 3.90
C GLU A 77 -22.87 4.93 4.64
N ARG A 78 -22.52 4.99 5.93
CA ARG A 78 -22.58 6.20 6.76
C ARG A 78 -21.23 6.92 6.81
N ASN A 79 -20.27 6.51 5.99
CA ASN A 79 -18.91 7.03 5.91
C ASN A 79 -18.11 6.86 7.22
N HIS A 80 -18.40 5.80 7.99
CA HIS A 80 -17.56 5.39 9.12
C HIS A 80 -16.68 4.22 8.73
N LEU A 81 -15.51 4.09 9.35
CA LEU A 81 -14.72 2.87 9.20
C LEU A 81 -15.53 1.64 9.59
N ALA A 82 -15.51 0.62 8.73
CA ALA A 82 -16.12 -0.67 8.97
C ALA A 82 -15.53 -1.33 10.22
N GLY A 83 -16.31 -2.20 10.88
CA GLY A 83 -15.88 -2.88 12.12
C GLY A 83 -14.59 -3.67 11.95
N TRP A 84 -14.46 -4.42 10.84
CA TRP A 84 -13.27 -5.19 10.53
C TRP A 84 -12.03 -4.31 10.31
N ALA A 85 -12.20 -3.16 9.66
CA ALA A 85 -11.10 -2.23 9.42
C ALA A 85 -10.63 -1.60 10.74
N LYS A 86 -11.56 -1.23 11.63
CA LYS A 86 -11.23 -0.77 12.99
C LYS A 86 -10.44 -1.82 13.76
N MET A 87 -10.81 -3.10 13.67
CA MET A 87 -10.09 -4.19 14.34
C MET A 87 -8.65 -4.33 13.87
N LEU A 88 -8.38 -4.20 12.57
CA LEU A 88 -7.02 -4.29 12.01
C LEU A 88 -6.18 -3.02 12.29
N ILE A 89 -6.80 -1.85 12.33
CA ILE A 89 -6.12 -0.57 12.57
C ILE A 89 -5.80 -0.36 14.05
N ALA A 90 -6.73 -0.71 14.95
CA ALA A 90 -6.61 -0.46 16.39
C ALA A 90 -5.26 -0.87 17.01
N PRO A 91 -4.70 -2.08 16.76
CA PRO A 91 -3.44 -2.49 17.38
C PRO A 91 -2.22 -1.70 16.87
N VAL A 92 -2.32 -1.00 15.73
CA VAL A 92 -1.16 -0.36 15.09
C VAL A 92 -1.30 1.15 14.87
N ALA A 93 -2.45 1.74 15.20
CA ALA A 93 -2.81 3.13 14.89
C ALA A 93 -1.75 4.17 15.30
N ASP A 94 -1.11 3.97 16.46
CA ASP A 94 -0.09 4.88 17.02
C ASP A 94 1.35 4.37 16.83
N SER A 95 1.51 3.30 16.05
CA SER A 95 2.78 2.60 15.87
C SER A 95 3.31 2.65 14.44
N THR A 96 2.46 2.91 13.43
CA THR A 96 2.89 2.82 12.03
C THR A 96 2.21 3.81 11.12
N TRP A 97 2.79 4.05 9.95
CA TRP A 97 2.22 4.91 8.93
C TRP A 97 0.98 4.29 8.32
N ILE A 98 -0.11 5.05 8.35
CA ILE A 98 -1.36 4.70 7.68
C ILE A 98 -1.74 5.88 6.80
N GLU A 99 -2.12 5.61 5.56
CA GLU A 99 -2.56 6.62 4.60
C GLU A 99 -3.85 6.23 3.89
N ILE A 100 -4.54 7.24 3.37
CA ILE A 100 -5.75 7.08 2.57
C ILE A 100 -5.34 6.69 1.14
N SER A 101 -5.85 5.55 0.65
CA SER A 101 -5.56 5.03 -0.68
C SER A 101 -6.02 6.01 -1.78
N PRO A 102 -5.57 5.87 -3.05
CA PRO A 102 -5.91 6.82 -4.11
C PRO A 102 -7.41 7.04 -4.31
N SER A 103 -8.25 6.01 -4.13
CA SER A 103 -9.70 6.08 -4.31
C SER A 103 -10.40 6.93 -3.24
N GLY A 104 -9.78 7.12 -2.08
CA GLY A 104 -10.33 7.91 -0.97
C GLY A 104 -11.15 7.10 0.04
N ASP A 105 -11.54 5.88 -0.30
CA ASP A 105 -12.36 4.97 0.51
C ASP A 105 -11.61 3.70 0.95
N GLY A 106 -10.31 3.62 0.70
CA GLY A 106 -9.42 2.58 1.23
C GLY A 106 -8.30 3.15 2.09
N LEU A 107 -7.59 2.27 2.79
CA LEU A 107 -6.44 2.63 3.63
C LEU A 107 -5.26 1.68 3.37
N HIS A 108 -4.05 2.24 3.30
CA HIS A 108 -2.81 1.46 3.34
C HIS A 108 -2.19 1.53 4.74
N ILE A 109 -1.93 0.38 5.34
CA ILE A 109 -1.13 0.24 6.57
C ILE A 109 0.28 -0.20 6.17
N TRP A 110 1.23 0.71 6.26
CA TRP A 110 2.63 0.46 5.90
C TRP A 110 3.41 -0.05 7.10
N GLY A 111 4.41 -0.90 6.88
CA GLY A 111 5.28 -1.37 7.95
C GLY A 111 6.40 -2.28 7.49
N ARG A 112 6.91 -3.08 8.44
CA ARG A 112 7.96 -4.07 8.24
C ARG A 112 7.40 -5.46 8.40
N CYS A 113 7.84 -6.40 7.56
CA CYS A 113 7.51 -7.81 7.68
C CYS A 113 8.52 -8.62 6.87
N ALA A 114 8.90 -9.81 7.34
CA ALA A 114 9.68 -10.74 6.54
C ALA A 114 8.92 -11.15 5.27
N GLU A 115 9.66 -11.46 4.22
CA GLU A 115 9.06 -11.86 2.95
C GLU A 115 8.29 -13.18 3.11
N ARG A 116 7.01 -13.17 2.76
CA ARG A 116 6.10 -14.32 2.84
C ARG A 116 5.06 -14.26 1.73
N THR A 117 4.30 -15.33 1.55
CA THR A 117 3.20 -15.36 0.58
C THR A 117 2.18 -14.27 0.90
N GLY A 118 1.72 -13.57 -0.14
CA GLY A 118 0.67 -12.57 0.00
C GLY A 118 -0.64 -13.20 0.48
N LEU A 119 -1.39 -12.45 1.29
CA LEU A 119 -2.69 -12.88 1.81
C LEU A 119 -3.78 -12.04 1.16
N LYS A 120 -4.93 -12.65 0.90
CA LYS A 120 -6.13 -11.97 0.41
C LYS A 120 -7.34 -12.56 1.11
N VAL A 121 -8.07 -11.73 1.82
CA VAL A 121 -9.31 -12.12 2.52
C VAL A 121 -10.45 -11.30 1.94
N ARG A 122 -11.46 -11.99 1.42
CA ARG A 122 -12.70 -11.38 0.95
C ARG A 122 -13.90 -12.22 1.38
N ASN A 123 -14.90 -11.59 2.00
CA ASN A 123 -16.09 -12.30 2.47
C ASN A 123 -17.39 -11.54 2.20
N ASP A 124 -18.52 -12.21 2.43
CA ASP A 124 -19.87 -11.69 2.18
C ASP A 124 -20.27 -10.54 3.12
N LEU A 125 -19.50 -10.31 4.19
CA LEU A 125 -19.67 -9.17 5.10
C LEU A 125 -18.96 -7.90 4.60
N GLY A 126 -18.42 -7.93 3.38
CA GLY A 126 -17.74 -6.80 2.76
C GLY A 126 -16.30 -6.59 3.24
N MET A 127 -15.69 -7.57 3.91
CA MET A 127 -14.25 -7.51 4.18
C MET A 127 -13.51 -7.66 2.86
N ASN A 128 -12.53 -6.78 2.61
CA ASN A 128 -11.60 -6.88 1.49
C ASN A 128 -10.22 -6.39 1.94
N VAL A 129 -9.34 -7.35 2.24
CA VAL A 129 -8.01 -7.08 2.78
C VAL A 129 -6.98 -7.83 1.97
N GLU A 130 -5.91 -7.14 1.56
CA GLU A 130 -4.75 -7.76 0.95
C GLU A 130 -3.48 -7.42 1.75
N ALA A 131 -2.62 -8.38 2.04
CA ALA A 131 -1.37 -8.16 2.77
C ALA A 131 -0.18 -8.68 1.96
N TYR A 132 0.79 -7.80 1.67
CA TYR A 132 1.97 -8.14 0.88
C TYR A 132 3.24 -7.66 1.59
N SER A 133 4.25 -8.52 1.63
CA SER A 133 5.61 -8.16 2.08
C SER A 133 6.64 -8.25 0.95
N GLN A 134 6.25 -8.67 -0.25
CA GLN A 134 7.10 -8.80 -1.44
C GLN A 134 6.25 -8.92 -2.72
N GLY A 135 6.90 -8.89 -3.89
CA GLY A 135 6.30 -9.26 -5.18
C GLY A 135 5.30 -8.27 -5.76
N ARG A 136 4.93 -7.24 -5.01
CA ARG A 136 3.97 -6.19 -5.38
C ARG A 136 4.57 -4.82 -5.16
N TYR A 137 4.03 -3.85 -5.87
CA TYR A 137 4.18 -2.45 -5.50
C TYR A 137 2.83 -1.96 -4.96
N MET A 138 2.85 -0.92 -4.14
CA MET A 138 1.64 -0.25 -3.68
C MET A 138 1.68 1.21 -4.12
N THR A 139 0.54 1.75 -4.52
CA THR A 139 0.42 3.20 -4.71
C THR A 139 0.64 3.91 -3.38
N TYR A 140 1.33 5.04 -3.43
CA TYR A 140 1.63 5.87 -2.27
C TYR A 140 0.98 7.23 -2.45
N THR A 141 0.16 7.67 -1.49
CA THR A 141 -0.53 8.96 -1.57
C THR A 141 0.06 10.02 -0.65
N GLY A 142 0.73 9.61 0.44
CA GLY A 142 1.16 10.53 1.49
C GLY A 142 0.02 11.16 2.29
N ARG A 143 -1.25 10.84 1.97
CA ARG A 143 -2.44 11.38 2.64
C ARG A 143 -2.62 10.69 3.98
N ARG A 144 -1.97 11.24 5.01
CA ARG A 144 -1.97 10.69 6.36
C ARG A 144 -3.38 10.40 6.85
N PHE A 145 -3.60 9.19 7.33
CA PHE A 145 -4.80 8.83 8.07
C PHE A 145 -4.66 9.28 9.53
N ARG A 146 -5.47 10.27 9.94
CA ARG A 146 -5.50 10.83 11.29
C ARG A 146 -4.09 11.24 11.78
N LYS A 147 -3.71 10.83 12.99
CA LYS A 147 -2.43 11.14 13.65
C LYS A 147 -1.41 10.01 13.52
N SER A 148 -1.57 9.10 12.55
CA SER A 148 -0.64 7.98 12.37
C SER A 148 0.82 8.48 12.25
N PRO A 149 1.76 7.86 12.97
CA PRO A 149 3.14 8.34 13.02
C PRO A 149 3.88 8.08 11.71
N ALA A 150 4.85 8.93 11.38
CA ALA A 150 5.73 8.75 10.23
C ALA A 150 6.85 7.72 10.52
N LYS A 151 6.47 6.50 10.93
CA LYS A 151 7.37 5.38 11.22
C LYS A 151 6.79 4.08 10.67
N LEU A 152 7.60 3.02 10.64
CA LEU A 152 7.18 1.68 10.23
C LEU A 152 7.29 0.74 11.44
N ALA A 153 6.16 0.19 11.89
CA ALA A 153 6.15 -0.89 12.88
C ALA A 153 6.38 -2.26 12.23
N ASP A 154 6.67 -3.27 13.05
CA ASP A 154 6.58 -4.67 12.65
C ASP A 154 5.10 -5.08 12.50
N LEU A 155 4.73 -5.57 11.32
CA LEU A 155 3.38 -6.00 10.96
C LEU A 155 3.20 -7.52 11.03
N THR A 156 4.23 -8.29 11.45
CA THR A 156 4.19 -9.75 11.47
C THR A 156 2.92 -10.27 12.18
N PHE A 157 2.59 -9.67 13.33
CA PHE A 157 1.36 -9.99 14.07
C PHE A 157 0.08 -9.77 13.24
N LEU A 158 -0.02 -8.66 12.51
CA LEU A 158 -1.20 -8.40 11.66
C LEU A 158 -1.28 -9.36 10.49
N PHE A 159 -0.14 -9.74 9.88
CA PHE A 159 -0.13 -10.80 8.87
C PHE A 159 -0.67 -12.12 9.43
N ASP A 160 -0.29 -12.49 10.65
CA ASP A 160 -0.77 -13.72 11.30
C ASP A 160 -2.25 -13.64 11.69
N VAL A 161 -2.76 -12.47 12.08
CA VAL A 161 -4.19 -12.24 12.29
C VAL A 161 -4.95 -12.40 10.98
N ILE A 162 -4.52 -11.73 9.90
CA ILE A 162 -5.18 -11.78 8.59
C ILE A 162 -5.21 -13.22 8.04
N ALA A 163 -4.12 -13.99 8.21
CA ALA A 163 -4.07 -15.38 7.79
C ALA A 163 -5.08 -16.30 8.50
N ARG A 164 -5.71 -15.85 9.60
CA ARG A 164 -6.75 -16.59 10.33
C ARG A 164 -8.17 -16.05 10.08
N LEU A 165 -8.31 -15.04 9.23
CA LEU A 165 -9.60 -14.48 8.81
C LEU A 165 -10.16 -15.15 7.55
N ASP A 166 -9.36 -16.00 6.90
CA ASP A 166 -9.75 -16.88 5.80
C ASP A 166 -10.62 -18.05 6.30
#